data_AF-A0A380AFC9-F1
#
_entry.id   AF-A0A380AFC9-F1
#
_cell.length_a   1.000
_cell.length_b   1.000
_cell.length_c   1.000
_cell.angle_alpha   90.00
_cell.angle_beta   90.00
_cell.angle_gamma   90.00
#
_symmetry.space_group_name_H-M   'P 1'
#
loop_
_entity.id
_entity.type
_entity.pdbx_description
1 polymer ?
#
loop_
_entity_poly.entity_id
_entity_poly.type
_entity_poly.pdbx_seq_one_letter_code
_entity_poly.pdbx_strand_id
1 'polypeptide(L)'
;MKPFKLLCLSAALLVSPSLWADDASDLAVKQLQHDWAINNYQLSGDEQEKAFVKLLKLADESVQSHPQSTGVRIWHGIINSTYAGVSGGLGALKYAKRARSDFEQALKQDPTALKGSAYTSLGVLYYKVPGWPLGFGDDDKAEELLKQALELNPDGIDSNYFYGDFLLEEDRYDEALPFLQKALEAAPRPGRELADAGRKQEIKAALAKIAAYRDNS
;
A
#
# COMPACT_ATOMS: atom_id res chain seq x y z
N MET A 1 -30.55 11.51 67.57
CA MET A 1 -30.64 10.94 66.21
C MET A 1 -29.91 11.87 65.25
N LYS A 2 -28.82 11.42 64.62
CA LYS A 2 -28.05 12.23 63.64
C LYS A 2 -28.47 11.79 62.22
N PRO A 3 -28.64 12.72 61.26
CA PRO A 3 -29.08 12.35 59.91
C PRO A 3 -27.93 11.70 59.13
N PHE A 4 -28.21 10.52 58.58
CA PHE A 4 -27.33 9.75 57.71
C PHE A 4 -27.32 10.41 56.33
N LYS A 5 -26.18 10.96 55.89
CA LYS A 5 -26.00 11.46 54.52
C LYS A 5 -25.71 10.28 53.61
N LEU A 6 -26.65 9.95 52.73
CA LEU A 6 -26.46 8.96 51.67
C LEU A 6 -25.49 9.55 50.63
N LEU A 7 -24.30 8.95 50.49
CA LEU A 7 -23.32 9.30 49.47
C LEU A 7 -23.70 8.51 48.19
N CYS A 8 -24.32 9.16 47.21
CA CYS A 8 -24.53 8.55 45.89
C CYS A 8 -23.20 8.58 45.11
N LEU A 9 -22.50 7.44 45.05
CA LEU A 9 -21.44 7.23 44.06
C LEU A 9 -22.10 6.97 42.70
N SER A 10 -22.13 7.98 41.84
CA SER A 10 -22.44 7.81 40.42
C SER A 10 -21.24 7.20 39.73
N ALA A 11 -21.25 5.88 39.51
CA ALA A 11 -20.28 5.21 38.64
C ALA A 11 -20.56 5.61 37.19
N ALA A 12 -19.87 6.62 36.68
CA ALA A 12 -19.85 6.93 35.26
C ALA A 12 -19.07 5.82 34.54
N LEU A 13 -19.78 4.96 33.80
CA LEU A 13 -19.18 4.05 32.82
C LEU A 13 -18.49 4.90 31.75
N LEU A 14 -17.19 5.07 31.87
CA LEU A 14 -16.33 5.59 30.81
C LEU A 14 -16.32 4.55 29.69
N VAL A 15 -17.26 4.65 28.75
CA VAL A 15 -17.17 3.91 27.49
C VAL A 15 -16.00 4.54 26.73
N SER A 16 -14.89 3.81 26.64
CA SER A 16 -13.67 4.27 25.98
C SER A 16 -13.96 4.61 24.51
N PRO A 17 -13.78 5.86 24.06
CA PRO A 17 -14.05 6.26 22.68
C PRO A 17 -13.12 5.61 21.64
N SER A 18 -12.08 4.90 22.09
CA SER A 18 -11.08 4.26 21.23
C SER A 18 -11.65 3.14 20.36
N LEU A 19 -12.57 2.32 20.87
CA LEU A 19 -13.05 1.13 20.16
C LEU A 19 -13.83 1.48 18.88
N TRP A 20 -14.65 2.54 18.92
CA TRP A 20 -15.42 3.00 17.76
C TRP A 20 -14.55 3.70 16.70
N ALA A 21 -13.46 4.35 17.10
CA ALA A 21 -12.55 5.01 16.18
C ALA A 21 -11.75 3.99 15.34
N ASP A 22 -11.34 2.88 15.97
CA ASP A 22 -10.61 1.80 15.31
C ASP A 22 -11.50 1.12 14.25
N ASP A 23 -12.72 0.72 14.64
CA ASP A 23 -13.71 0.10 13.71
C ASP A 23 -14.02 0.98 12.50
N ALA A 24 -14.21 2.29 12.71
CA ALA A 24 -14.51 3.22 11.62
C ALA A 24 -13.33 3.38 10.65
N SER A 25 -12.11 3.45 11.17
CA SER A 25 -10.92 3.56 10.32
C SER A 25 -10.62 2.26 9.56
N ASP A 26 -10.91 1.10 10.15
CA ASP A 26 -10.80 -0.21 9.49
C ASP A 26 -11.80 -0.36 8.34
N LEU A 27 -13.03 0.14 8.51
CA LEU A 27 -14.01 0.20 7.43
C LEU A 27 -13.56 1.11 6.30
N ALA A 28 -12.98 2.28 6.61
CA ALA A 28 -12.42 3.18 5.60
C ALA A 28 -11.28 2.50 4.82
N VAL A 29 -10.37 1.80 5.50
CA VAL A 29 -9.30 1.03 4.85
C VAL A 29 -9.86 -0.04 3.91
N LYS A 30 -10.89 -0.79 4.34
CA LYS A 30 -11.54 -1.81 3.50
C LYS A 30 -12.20 -1.21 2.26
N GLN A 31 -12.84 -0.04 2.39
CA GLN A 31 -13.44 0.66 1.25
C GLN A 31 -12.38 1.10 0.25
N LEU A 32 -11.30 1.75 0.73
CA LEU A 32 -10.19 2.19 -0.12
C LEU A 32 -9.53 1.02 -0.86
N GLN A 33 -9.36 -0.13 -0.19
CA GLN A 33 -8.85 -1.37 -0.78
C GLN A 33 -9.74 -1.89 -1.91
N HIS A 34 -11.04 -1.94 -1.65
CA HIS A 34 -12.03 -2.44 -2.60
C HIS A 34 -12.07 -1.58 -3.87
N ASP A 35 -12.22 -0.27 -3.70
CA ASP A 35 -12.31 0.67 -4.82
C ASP A 35 -10.99 0.75 -5.60
N TRP A 36 -9.84 0.70 -4.91
CA TRP A 36 -8.54 0.63 -5.57
C TRP A 36 -8.43 -0.62 -6.44
N ALA A 37 -8.85 -1.78 -5.95
CA ALA A 37 -8.75 -3.03 -6.70
C ALA A 37 -9.61 -3.00 -7.98
N ILE A 38 -10.82 -2.44 -7.89
CA ILE A 38 -11.69 -2.23 -9.07
C ILE A 38 -11.01 -1.29 -10.06
N ASN A 39 -10.58 -0.11 -9.61
CA ASN A 39 -9.99 0.89 -10.48
C ASN A 39 -8.70 0.41 -11.14
N ASN A 40 -7.87 -0.33 -10.39
CA ASN A 40 -6.58 -0.80 -10.87
C ASN A 40 -6.69 -2.00 -11.83
N TYR A 41 -7.57 -2.96 -11.54
CA TYR A 41 -7.59 -4.24 -12.25
C TYR A 41 -8.77 -4.46 -13.20
N GLN A 42 -9.84 -3.65 -13.12
CA GLN A 42 -11.02 -3.81 -13.98
C GLN A 42 -11.23 -2.66 -14.97
N LEU A 43 -10.58 -1.51 -14.75
CA LEU A 43 -10.69 -0.34 -15.62
C LEU A 43 -9.39 -0.09 -16.37
N SER A 44 -9.48 0.63 -17.49
CA SER A 44 -8.31 1.08 -18.26
C SER A 44 -8.60 2.43 -18.95
N GLY A 45 -7.55 3.12 -19.41
CA GLY A 45 -7.66 4.38 -20.15
C GLY A 45 -8.43 5.48 -19.41
N ASP A 46 -9.21 6.28 -20.14
CA ASP A 46 -9.96 7.42 -19.60
C ASP A 46 -10.92 7.05 -18.46
N GLU A 47 -11.50 5.85 -18.49
CA GLU A 47 -12.42 5.39 -17.44
C GLU A 47 -11.67 5.13 -16.13
N GLN A 48 -10.49 4.52 -16.22
CA GLN A 48 -9.62 4.30 -15.07
C GLN A 48 -9.17 5.64 -14.46
N GLU A 49 -8.74 6.59 -15.28
CA GLU A 49 -8.29 7.90 -14.79
C GLU A 49 -9.41 8.63 -14.03
N LYS A 50 -10.62 8.69 -14.62
CA LYS A 50 -11.79 9.31 -13.98
C LYS A 50 -12.17 8.62 -12.67
N ALA A 51 -12.06 7.29 -12.61
CA ALA A 51 -12.35 6.53 -11.40
C ALA A 51 -11.31 6.81 -10.30
N PHE A 52 -10.03 6.91 -10.63
CA PHE A 52 -8.99 7.29 -9.67
C PHE A 52 -9.14 8.72 -9.16
N VAL A 53 -9.58 9.68 -9.99
CA VAL A 53 -9.87 11.04 -9.51
C VAL A 53 -10.95 11.03 -8.42
N LYS A 54 -11.99 10.21 -8.57
CA LYS A 54 -13.02 10.03 -7.53
C LYS A 54 -12.43 9.37 -6.29
N LEU A 55 -11.62 8.33 -6.46
CA LEU A 55 -10.98 7.60 -5.36
C LEU A 55 -9.98 8.46 -4.58
N LEU A 56 -9.25 9.34 -5.25
CA LEU A 56 -8.37 10.32 -4.60
C LEU A 56 -9.14 11.24 -3.67
N LYS A 57 -10.31 11.73 -4.10
CA LYS A 57 -11.17 12.55 -3.25
C LYS A 57 -11.63 11.77 -2.01
N LEU A 58 -12.04 10.52 -2.17
CA LEU A 58 -12.42 9.66 -1.04
C LEU A 58 -11.23 9.42 -0.08
N ALA A 59 -10.03 9.19 -0.61
CA ALA A 59 -8.83 9.01 0.18
C ALA A 59 -8.46 10.29 0.96
N ASP A 60 -8.60 11.47 0.34
CA ASP A 60 -8.39 12.77 0.98
C ASP A 60 -9.35 12.97 2.17
N GLU A 61 -10.63 12.70 1.96
CA GLU A 61 -11.66 12.78 2.99
C GLU A 61 -11.40 11.78 4.12
N SER A 62 -10.95 10.56 3.79
CA SER A 62 -10.63 9.52 4.77
C SER A 62 -9.47 9.92 5.69
N VAL A 63 -8.41 10.52 5.15
CA VAL A 63 -7.29 11.03 5.98
C VAL A 63 -7.73 12.19 6.87
N GLN A 64 -8.65 13.04 6.39
CA GLN A 64 -9.21 14.15 7.19
C GLN A 64 -10.09 13.64 8.34
N SER A 65 -10.90 12.61 8.12
CA SER A 65 -11.77 12.03 9.16
C SER A 65 -11.04 11.07 10.10
N HIS A 66 -9.93 10.45 9.66
CA HIS A 66 -9.14 9.49 10.44
C HIS A 66 -7.65 9.86 10.52
N PRO A 67 -7.28 11.06 11.02
CA PRO A 67 -5.90 11.55 10.94
C PRO A 67 -4.88 10.71 11.72
N GLN A 68 -5.34 9.93 12.70
CA GLN A 68 -4.53 9.03 13.52
C GLN A 68 -4.44 7.60 12.95
N SER A 69 -5.18 7.26 11.89
CA SER A 69 -5.11 5.91 11.32
C SER A 69 -3.93 5.78 10.36
N THR A 70 -2.92 5.03 10.77
CA THR A 70 -1.78 4.68 9.91
C THR A 70 -2.23 3.90 8.68
N GLY A 71 -3.21 3.00 8.84
CA GLY A 71 -3.78 2.23 7.74
C GLY A 71 -4.40 3.10 6.66
N VAL A 72 -5.22 4.08 7.05
CA VAL A 72 -5.83 5.04 6.11
C VAL A 72 -4.75 5.87 5.40
N ARG A 73 -3.73 6.33 6.13
CA ARG A 73 -2.60 7.06 5.54
C ARG A 73 -1.83 6.23 4.51
N ILE A 74 -1.55 4.96 4.81
CA ILE A 74 -0.89 4.04 3.88
C ILE A 74 -1.72 3.90 2.60
N TRP A 75 -3.04 3.68 2.71
CA TRP A 75 -3.90 3.54 1.55
C TRP A 75 -4.03 4.82 0.73
N HIS A 76 -4.07 5.98 1.39
CA HIS A 76 -3.99 7.26 0.70
C HIS A 76 -2.67 7.39 -0.08
N GLY A 77 -1.53 6.97 0.49
CA GLY A 77 -0.26 6.90 -0.22
C GLY A 77 -0.28 5.95 -1.43
N ILE A 78 -0.82 4.73 -1.26
CA ILE A 78 -0.94 3.74 -2.34
C ILE A 78 -1.77 4.30 -3.50
N ILE A 79 -2.91 4.92 -3.21
CA ILE A 79 -3.80 5.50 -4.23
C ILE A 79 -3.11 6.64 -4.99
N ASN A 80 -2.41 7.54 -4.29
CA ASN A 80 -1.63 8.59 -4.92
C ASN A 80 -0.48 8.03 -5.79
N SER A 81 0.21 6.99 -5.32
CA SER A 81 1.28 6.31 -6.06
C SER A 81 0.75 5.65 -7.33
N THR A 82 -0.36 4.91 -7.24
CA THR A 82 -0.98 4.27 -8.41
C THR A 82 -1.47 5.30 -9.42
N TYR A 83 -2.13 6.37 -8.96
CA TYR A 83 -2.60 7.42 -9.87
C TYR A 83 -1.46 8.17 -10.55
N ALA A 84 -0.31 8.36 -9.89
CA ALA A 84 0.88 8.91 -10.53
C ALA A 84 1.29 8.07 -11.76
N GLY A 85 1.28 6.74 -11.63
CA GLY A 85 1.54 5.81 -12.74
C GLY A 85 0.48 5.86 -13.84
N VAL A 86 -0.81 5.89 -13.48
CA VAL A 86 -1.93 5.94 -14.44
C VAL A 86 -1.95 7.24 -15.24
N SER A 87 -1.83 8.38 -14.56
CA SER A 87 -1.94 9.71 -15.16
C SER A 87 -0.73 10.09 -16.02
N GLY A 88 0.47 9.62 -15.66
CA GLY A 88 1.71 9.94 -16.34
C GLY A 88 1.98 11.46 -16.47
N GLY A 89 2.96 11.79 -17.32
CA GLY A 89 3.28 13.18 -17.67
C GLY A 89 3.83 14.04 -16.52
N LEU A 90 3.95 15.34 -16.78
CA LEU A 90 4.58 16.31 -15.85
C LEU A 90 3.82 16.49 -14.53
N GLY A 91 2.53 16.14 -14.50
CA GLY A 91 1.67 16.23 -13.32
C GLY A 91 1.81 15.07 -12.35
N ALA A 92 2.25 13.88 -12.80
CA ALA A 92 2.33 12.67 -11.97
C ALA A 92 3.24 12.83 -10.74
N LEU A 93 4.33 13.60 -10.89
CA LEU A 93 5.32 13.77 -9.83
C LEU A 93 4.74 14.37 -8.54
N LYS A 94 3.69 15.21 -8.63
CA LYS A 94 3.06 15.78 -7.43
C LYS A 94 2.37 14.70 -6.60
N TYR A 95 1.76 13.70 -7.24
CA TYR A 95 1.12 12.57 -6.58
C TYR A 95 2.15 11.59 -6.02
N ALA A 96 3.23 11.32 -6.76
CA ALA A 96 4.35 10.51 -6.26
C ALA A 96 4.99 11.14 -5.01
N LYS A 97 5.21 12.46 -5.00
CA LYS A 97 5.73 13.20 -3.82
C LYS A 97 4.76 13.16 -2.63
N ARG A 98 3.45 13.23 -2.90
CA ARG A 98 2.42 13.10 -1.86
C ARG A 98 2.44 11.70 -1.25
N ALA A 99 2.44 10.66 -2.09
CA ALA A 99 2.55 9.27 -1.65
C ALA A 99 3.81 9.01 -0.81
N ARG A 100 4.97 9.52 -1.25
CA ARG A 100 6.22 9.46 -0.48
C ARG A 100 6.04 10.04 0.93
N SER A 101 5.47 11.24 1.03
CA SER A 101 5.22 11.90 2.32
C SER A 101 4.29 11.08 3.22
N ASP A 102 3.26 10.44 2.66
CA ASP A 102 2.35 9.59 3.43
C ASP A 102 3.04 8.35 3.97
N PHE A 103 3.87 7.69 3.15
CA PHE A 103 4.62 6.51 3.60
C PHE A 103 5.67 6.88 4.64
N GLU A 104 6.42 7.97 4.45
CA GLU A 104 7.39 8.45 5.44
C GLU A 104 6.71 8.79 6.79
N GLN A 105 5.52 9.38 6.76
CA GLN A 105 4.74 9.64 7.97
C GLN A 105 4.19 8.34 8.59
N ALA A 106 3.71 7.41 7.77
CA ALA A 106 3.23 6.12 8.25
C ALA A 106 4.34 5.33 8.94
N LEU A 107 5.55 5.29 8.36
CA LEU A 107 6.72 4.64 8.93
C LEU A 107 7.18 5.27 10.26
N LYS A 108 7.02 6.58 10.42
CA LYS A 108 7.28 7.25 11.70
C LYS A 108 6.25 6.90 12.77
N GLN A 109 5.01 6.63 12.37
CA GLN A 109 3.92 6.36 13.30
C GLN A 109 3.86 4.89 13.73
N ASP A 110 3.85 3.98 12.75
CA ASP A 110 3.90 2.53 12.96
C ASP A 110 4.55 1.88 11.72
N PRO A 111 5.84 1.51 11.80
CA PRO A 111 6.56 0.90 10.69
C PRO A 111 6.08 -0.53 10.37
N THR A 112 5.31 -1.16 11.28
CA THR A 112 4.80 -2.52 11.12
C THR A 112 3.36 -2.55 10.60
N ALA A 113 2.70 -1.39 10.52
CA ALA A 113 1.32 -1.24 10.07
C ALA A 113 1.09 -1.95 8.72
N LEU A 114 -0.02 -2.68 8.65
CA LEU A 114 -0.40 -3.46 7.47
C LEU A 114 0.74 -4.38 6.98
N LYS A 115 1.48 -4.98 7.92
CA LYS A 115 2.60 -5.89 7.64
C LYS A 115 3.69 -5.24 6.76
N GLY A 116 4.05 -4.00 7.06
CA GLY A 116 5.12 -3.29 6.35
C GLY A 116 4.74 -2.78 4.96
N SER A 117 3.45 -2.63 4.65
CA SER A 117 2.99 -2.15 3.33
C SER A 117 3.59 -0.79 2.95
N ALA A 118 3.87 0.08 3.92
CA ALA A 118 4.54 1.36 3.67
C ALA A 118 5.96 1.20 3.13
N TYR A 119 6.72 0.23 3.63
CA TYR A 119 8.05 -0.11 3.09
C TYR A 119 7.95 -0.58 1.65
N THR A 120 7.02 -1.50 1.36
CA THR A 120 6.80 -2.00 0.00
C THR A 120 6.49 -0.87 -0.96
N SER A 121 5.49 -0.05 -0.66
CA SER A 121 5.04 1.00 -1.57
C SER A 121 6.02 2.16 -1.69
N LEU A 122 6.76 2.49 -0.63
CA LEU A 122 7.81 3.49 -0.70
C LEU A 122 9.00 3.00 -1.54
N GLY A 123 9.41 1.74 -1.37
CA GLY A 123 10.43 1.12 -2.21
C GLY A 123 10.05 1.15 -3.69
N VAL A 124 8.79 0.83 -4.01
CA VAL A 124 8.24 0.93 -5.38
C VAL A 124 8.38 2.34 -5.97
N LEU A 125 8.08 3.37 -5.20
CA LEU A 125 8.28 4.74 -5.68
C LEU A 125 9.75 5.06 -5.98
N TYR A 126 10.67 4.53 -5.19
CA TYR A 126 12.09 4.83 -5.35
C TYR A 126 12.69 4.24 -6.64
N TYR A 127 12.27 3.06 -7.10
CA TYR A 127 12.77 2.51 -8.38
C TYR A 127 11.90 2.87 -9.60
N LYS A 128 10.64 3.30 -9.41
CA LYS A 128 9.76 3.68 -10.54
C LYS A 128 9.77 5.18 -10.87
N VAL A 129 10.13 6.05 -9.93
CA VAL A 129 10.16 7.51 -10.16
C VAL A 129 11.54 7.92 -10.69
N PRO A 130 11.66 8.87 -11.63
CA PRO A 130 12.96 9.37 -12.06
C PRO A 130 13.82 9.91 -10.92
N GLY A 131 15.14 9.73 -11.02
CA GLY A 131 16.12 10.32 -10.09
C GLY A 131 16.26 11.84 -10.19
N TRP A 132 17.23 12.38 -9.46
CA TRP A 132 17.56 13.81 -9.50
C TRP A 132 18.05 14.22 -10.91
N PRO A 133 17.69 15.42 -11.44
CA PRO A 133 16.93 16.50 -10.79
C PRO A 133 15.41 16.45 -10.99
N LEU A 134 14.89 15.46 -11.73
CA LEU A 134 13.46 15.42 -12.09
C LEU A 134 12.58 14.91 -10.95
N GLY A 135 13.04 13.89 -10.22
CA GLY A 135 12.29 13.29 -9.13
C GLY A 135 13.17 12.97 -7.93
N PHE A 136 12.94 11.80 -7.37
CA PHE A 136 13.60 11.34 -6.15
C PHE A 136 13.93 9.85 -6.18
N GLY A 137 13.88 9.24 -7.35
CA GLY A 137 14.25 7.83 -7.51
C GLY A 137 15.69 7.56 -7.06
N ASP A 138 15.87 6.38 -6.50
CA ASP A 138 17.10 5.92 -5.84
C ASP A 138 16.99 4.40 -5.66
N ASP A 139 17.65 3.63 -6.53
CA ASP A 139 17.52 2.16 -6.57
C ASP A 139 18.15 1.47 -5.35
N ASP A 140 19.23 2.05 -4.80
CA ASP A 140 19.84 1.56 -3.56
C ASP A 140 18.84 1.66 -2.40
N LYS A 141 18.15 2.81 -2.31
CA LYS A 141 17.12 3.02 -1.30
C LYS A 141 15.88 2.16 -1.55
N ALA A 142 15.52 1.93 -2.82
CA ALA A 142 14.44 1.03 -3.17
C ALA A 142 14.71 -0.40 -2.66
N GLU A 143 15.92 -0.93 -2.90
CA GLU A 143 16.31 -2.25 -2.43
C GLU A 143 16.30 -2.36 -0.90
N GLU A 144 16.83 -1.35 -0.18
CA GLU A 144 16.79 -1.30 1.28
C GLU A 144 15.37 -1.44 1.81
N LEU A 145 14.44 -0.61 1.30
CA LEU A 145 13.05 -0.59 1.74
C LEU A 145 12.30 -1.88 1.39
N LEU A 146 12.54 -2.45 0.20
CA LEU A 146 11.91 -3.70 -0.20
C LEU A 146 12.39 -4.89 0.63
N LYS A 147 13.67 -4.91 1.04
CA LYS A 147 14.19 -5.90 1.99
C LYS A 147 13.53 -5.76 3.37
N GLN A 148 13.35 -4.54 3.87
CA GLN A 148 12.59 -4.32 5.11
C GLN A 148 11.14 -4.80 5.01
N ALA A 149 10.49 -4.64 3.85
CA ALA A 149 9.15 -5.19 3.63
C ALA A 149 9.12 -6.73 3.65
N LEU A 150 10.15 -7.39 3.13
CA LEU A 150 10.28 -8.85 3.18
C LEU A 150 10.50 -9.36 4.60
N GLU A 151 11.25 -8.64 5.43
CA GLU A 151 11.42 -8.99 6.85
C GLU A 151 10.08 -8.98 7.61
N LEU A 152 9.23 -7.99 7.32
CA LEU A 152 7.93 -7.83 7.98
C LEU A 152 6.84 -8.75 7.41
N ASN A 153 6.94 -9.13 6.14
CA ASN A 153 5.96 -9.98 5.47
C ASN A 153 6.63 -10.97 4.51
N PRO A 154 7.37 -11.96 5.02
CA PRO A 154 8.20 -12.83 4.21
C PRO A 154 7.40 -13.70 3.24
N ASP A 155 6.12 -13.98 3.54
CA ASP A 155 5.24 -14.82 2.72
C ASP A 155 4.13 -14.00 2.02
N GLY A 156 4.25 -12.67 2.05
CA GLY A 156 3.29 -11.76 1.45
C GLY A 156 3.36 -11.75 -0.07
N ILE A 157 2.20 -11.73 -0.73
CA ILE A 157 2.11 -11.60 -2.19
C ILE A 157 2.77 -10.32 -2.70
N ASP A 158 2.45 -9.17 -2.07
CA ASP A 158 2.94 -7.87 -2.54
C ASP A 158 4.43 -7.66 -2.23
N SER A 159 4.90 -8.01 -1.02
CA SER A 159 6.33 -7.86 -0.64
C SER A 159 7.24 -8.69 -1.54
N ASN A 160 6.89 -9.96 -1.80
CA ASN A 160 7.67 -10.82 -2.70
C ASN A 160 7.54 -10.40 -4.17
N TYR A 161 6.34 -10.03 -4.62
CA TYR A 161 6.17 -9.55 -6.00
C TYR A 161 7.00 -8.30 -6.28
N PHE A 162 6.91 -7.28 -5.43
CA PHE A 162 7.59 -6.01 -5.69
C PHE A 162 9.11 -6.10 -5.54
N TYR A 163 9.63 -6.96 -4.66
CA TYR A 163 11.08 -7.23 -4.67
C TYR A 163 11.50 -7.98 -5.94
N GLY A 164 10.71 -8.96 -6.38
CA GLY A 164 10.93 -9.63 -7.66
C GLY A 164 10.85 -8.68 -8.86
N ASP A 165 9.89 -7.75 -8.88
CA ASP A 165 9.74 -6.73 -9.94
C ASP A 165 10.92 -5.76 -9.94
N PHE A 166 11.39 -5.31 -8.77
CA PHE A 166 12.61 -4.51 -8.66
C PHE A 166 13.82 -5.24 -9.24
N LEU A 167 14.04 -6.51 -8.84
CA LEU A 167 15.14 -7.31 -9.37
C LEU A 167 15.04 -7.51 -10.89
N LEU A 168 13.83 -7.56 -11.45
CA LEU A 168 13.63 -7.60 -12.91
C LEU A 168 14.03 -6.31 -13.61
N GLU A 169 13.69 -5.15 -13.05
CA GLU A 169 14.10 -3.85 -13.60
C GLU A 169 15.62 -3.68 -13.56
N GLU A 170 16.28 -4.30 -12.58
CA GLU A 170 17.75 -4.36 -12.45
C GLU A 170 18.41 -5.47 -13.27
N ASP A 171 17.68 -6.15 -14.18
CA ASP A 171 18.15 -7.30 -14.98
C ASP A 171 18.69 -8.49 -14.14
N ARG A 172 18.35 -8.58 -12.85
CA ARG A 172 18.74 -9.65 -11.91
C ARG A 172 17.76 -10.82 -11.95
N TYR A 173 17.56 -11.38 -13.14
CA TYR A 173 16.53 -12.39 -13.42
C TYR A 173 16.60 -13.64 -12.53
N ASP A 174 17.79 -14.16 -12.28
CA ASP A 174 17.98 -15.37 -11.45
C ASP A 174 17.64 -15.14 -9.98
N GLU A 175 17.89 -13.92 -9.47
CA GLU A 175 17.51 -13.53 -8.12
C GLU A 175 16.01 -13.26 -8.02
N ALA A 176 15.39 -12.69 -9.06
CA ALA A 176 13.96 -12.36 -9.08
C ALA A 176 13.06 -13.61 -9.01
N LEU A 177 13.47 -14.68 -9.69
CA LEU A 177 12.67 -15.90 -9.85
C LEU A 177 12.11 -16.49 -8.54
N PRO A 178 12.93 -16.79 -7.50
CA PRO A 178 12.42 -17.38 -6.26
C PRO A 178 11.39 -16.48 -5.55
N PHE A 179 11.55 -15.15 -5.59
CA PHE A 179 10.58 -14.23 -4.98
C PHE A 179 9.26 -14.21 -5.75
N LEU A 180 9.30 -14.19 -7.08
CA LEU A 180 8.09 -14.22 -7.90
C LEU A 180 7.33 -15.55 -7.76
N GLN A 181 8.04 -16.68 -7.66
CA GLN A 181 7.44 -17.98 -7.36
C GLN A 181 6.75 -17.98 -6.00
N LYS A 182 7.43 -17.46 -4.97
CA LYS A 182 6.87 -17.33 -3.63
C LYS A 182 5.64 -16.44 -3.60
N ALA A 183 5.65 -15.32 -4.34
CA ALA A 183 4.50 -14.44 -4.47
C ALA A 183 3.30 -15.16 -5.12
N LEU A 184 3.53 -16.01 -6.12
CA LEU A 184 2.46 -16.76 -6.79
C LEU A 184 1.77 -17.76 -5.87
N GLU A 185 2.54 -18.37 -4.96
CA GLU A 185 2.10 -19.36 -3.96
C GLU A 185 1.48 -18.74 -2.71
N ALA A 186 1.53 -17.41 -2.57
CA ALA A 186 1.02 -16.71 -1.40
C ALA A 186 -0.46 -17.06 -1.11
N ALA A 187 -0.75 -17.20 0.19
CA ALA A 187 -2.07 -17.51 0.69
C ALA A 187 -3.09 -16.42 0.29
N PRO A 188 -4.34 -16.79 -0.06
CA PRO A 188 -5.39 -15.83 -0.34
C PRO A 188 -5.64 -14.90 0.85
N ARG A 189 -5.85 -13.61 0.58
CA ARG A 189 -6.24 -12.62 1.58
C ARG A 189 -7.76 -12.42 1.53
N PRO A 190 -8.51 -12.78 2.60
CA PRO A 190 -9.96 -12.60 2.61
C PRO A 190 -10.36 -11.14 2.36
N GLY A 191 -11.31 -10.92 1.45
CA GLY A 191 -11.75 -9.58 1.04
C GLY A 191 -10.82 -8.86 0.07
N ARG A 192 -9.74 -9.51 -0.40
CA ARG A 192 -8.76 -8.97 -1.36
C ARG A 192 -8.67 -9.86 -2.61
N GLU A 193 -9.68 -10.67 -2.88
CA GLU A 193 -9.69 -11.67 -3.95
C GLU A 193 -9.44 -11.05 -5.33
N LEU A 194 -10.06 -9.90 -5.62
CA LEU A 194 -9.84 -9.17 -6.87
C LEU A 194 -8.39 -8.68 -7.01
N ALA A 195 -7.84 -8.10 -5.94
CA ALA A 195 -6.47 -7.62 -5.92
C ALA A 195 -5.46 -8.78 -6.05
N ASP A 196 -5.69 -9.88 -5.34
CA ASP A 196 -4.83 -11.07 -5.39
C ASP A 196 -4.88 -11.72 -6.78
N ALA A 197 -6.06 -11.79 -7.41
CA ALA A 197 -6.20 -12.30 -8.77
C ALA A 197 -5.43 -11.43 -9.78
N GLY A 198 -5.58 -10.10 -9.69
CA GLY A 198 -4.85 -9.15 -10.54
C GLY A 198 -3.33 -9.28 -10.35
N ARG A 199 -2.87 -9.27 -9.10
CA ARG A 199 -1.45 -9.44 -8.76
C ARG A 199 -0.88 -10.77 -9.24
N LYS A 200 -1.64 -11.87 -9.16
CA LYS A 200 -1.21 -13.17 -9.71
C LYS A 200 -1.06 -13.17 -11.23
N GLN A 201 -1.81 -12.34 -11.96
CA GLN A 201 -1.58 -12.17 -13.40
C GLN A 201 -0.28 -11.40 -13.68
N GLU A 202 -0.02 -10.34 -12.92
CA GLU A 202 1.24 -9.58 -13.03
C GLU A 202 2.47 -10.46 -12.71
N ILE A 203 2.38 -11.28 -11.65
CA ILE A 203 3.43 -12.26 -11.31
C ILE A 203 3.67 -13.26 -12.45
N LYS A 204 2.60 -13.80 -13.05
CA LYS A 204 2.74 -14.73 -14.19
C LYS A 204 3.39 -14.07 -15.40
N ALA A 205 3.05 -12.80 -15.68
CA ALA A 205 3.69 -12.05 -16.74
C ALA A 205 5.18 -11.81 -16.46
N ALA A 206 5.54 -11.47 -15.22
CA ALA A 206 6.92 -11.32 -14.78
C ALA A 206 7.73 -12.63 -14.94
N LEU A 207 7.16 -13.77 -14.51
CA LEU A 207 7.78 -15.09 -14.69
C LEU A 207 7.95 -15.46 -16.17
N ALA A 208 7.00 -15.10 -17.02
CA ALA A 208 7.11 -15.33 -18.47
C ALA A 208 8.26 -14.51 -19.10
N LYS A 209 8.53 -13.29 -18.60
CA LYS A 209 9.70 -12.51 -19.03
C LYS A 209 11.01 -13.21 -18.68
N ILE A 210 11.13 -13.77 -17.47
CA ILE A 210 12.31 -14.55 -17.04
C ILE A 210 12.50 -15.77 -17.94
N ALA A 211 11.43 -16.50 -18.22
CA ALA A 211 11.50 -17.67 -19.10
C ALA A 211 12.00 -17.30 -20.50
N ALA A 212 11.44 -16.23 -21.08
CA ALA A 212 11.86 -15.74 -22.39
C ALA A 212 13.34 -15.28 -22.41
N TYR A 213 13.83 -14.67 -21.33
CA TYR A 213 15.26 -14.33 -21.21
C TYR A 213 16.15 -15.57 -21.21
N ARG A 214 15.78 -16.60 -20.44
CA ARG A 214 16.55 -17.85 -20.33
C ARG A 214 16.56 -18.67 -21.61
N ASP A 215 15.46 -18.67 -22.37
CA ASP A 215 15.38 -19.38 -23.65
C ASP A 215 16.25 -18.72 -24.74
N ASN A 216 16.61 -17.45 -24.57
CA ASN A 216 17.41 -16.66 -25.52
C ASN A 216 18.89 -16.48 -25.09
N SER A 217 19.29 -17.01 -23.93
CA SER A 217 20.66 -16.90 -23.37
C SER A 217 21.45 -18.20 -23.55
#